data_AF-A0A9W9DT17-F1
#
_entry.id   AF-A0A9W9DT17-F1
#
_cell.length_a   1.000
_cell.length_b   1.000
_cell.length_c   1.000
_cell.angle_alpha   90.00
_cell.angle_beta   90.00
_cell.angle_gamma   90.00
#
_symmetry.space_group_name_H-M   'P 1'
#
loop_
_entity.id
_entity.type
_entity.pdbx_description
1 polymer ?
#
loop_
_entity_poly.entity_id
_entity_poly.type
_entity_poly.pdbx_seq_one_letter_code
_entity_poly.pdbx_strand_id
1 'polypeptide(L)'
;LPEFTEPSRKSYIINAINTAYQATHGNDIPGVFVKGVDFEAQVSELEKIMEKALEDDDWTLLFSNSRHFVKTDIDASGEEVWVTSGGGFERSVLLLLFQKYFEKRFEELCTPLIDCYYTLSTVPMSSTTPISETKRWDLGLFGATVALALVNGYLPEKLNPLLLVYFLSDCQFECLNRTAVMDLFPELGNAIQTSTLTNRTKEMHNSIAHHMLHNAIIGPAEINHPYFQAFIKGFRLSCKNHYTLPQASLIVVGEHTLNYRVIDFPQRFLQICYASIKDDD
;
A
#
# COMPACT_ATOMS: atom_id res chain seq x y z
N LEU A 1 -1.84 23.53 -7.14
CA LEU A 1 -2.00 23.08 -5.75
C LEU A 1 -0.67 23.38 -5.07
N PRO A 2 -0.68 24.02 -3.89
CA PRO A 2 0.55 24.23 -3.13
C PRO A 2 1.26 22.88 -2.97
N GLU A 3 2.58 22.89 -3.04
CA GLU A 3 3.44 21.71 -2.98
C GLU A 3 2.94 20.77 -1.87
N PHE A 4 2.41 19.61 -2.26
CA PHE A 4 2.03 18.54 -1.34
C PHE A 4 3.31 17.95 -0.77
N THR A 5 3.95 18.69 0.15
CA THR A 5 5.08 18.22 0.92
C THR A 5 4.63 16.99 1.74
N GLU A 6 5.49 15.99 1.87
CA GLU A 6 5.19 14.72 2.58
C GLU A 6 4.43 14.88 3.91
N PRO A 7 4.73 15.87 4.79
CA PRO A 7 4.05 16.01 6.08
C PRO A 7 2.56 16.37 5.98
N SER A 8 2.17 17.08 4.91
CA SER A 8 0.79 17.54 4.71
C SER A 8 -0.15 16.40 4.27
N ARG A 9 0.38 15.43 3.50
CA ARG A 9 -0.40 14.30 2.95
C ARG A 9 -0.91 13.38 4.05
N LYS A 10 0.01 12.90 4.90
CA LYS A 10 -0.30 12.03 6.03
C LYS A 10 -1.38 12.64 6.91
N SER A 11 -1.18 13.90 7.30
CA SER A 11 -2.13 14.64 8.14
C SER A 11 -3.50 14.75 7.49
N TYR A 12 -3.57 14.98 6.18
CA TYR A 12 -4.85 15.06 5.46
C TYR A 12 -5.60 13.73 5.43
N ILE A 13 -4.92 12.62 5.07
CA ILE A 13 -5.53 11.28 5.03
C ILE A 13 -6.05 10.88 6.42
N ILE A 14 -5.21 11.05 7.45
CA ILE A 14 -5.57 10.73 8.83
C ILE A 14 -6.75 11.59 9.28
N ASN A 15 -6.75 12.90 9.02
CA ASN A 15 -7.85 13.78 9.39
C ASN A 15 -9.16 13.42 8.68
N ALA A 16 -9.12 13.04 7.40
CA ALA A 16 -10.30 12.60 6.65
C ALA A 16 -10.93 11.35 7.30
N ILE A 17 -10.09 10.37 7.66
CA ILE A 17 -10.53 9.13 8.33
C ILE A 17 -11.10 9.42 9.71
N ASN A 18 -10.43 10.24 10.54
CA ASN A 18 -10.94 10.64 11.86
C ASN A 18 -12.27 11.38 11.76
N THR A 19 -12.40 12.30 10.80
CA THR A 19 -13.65 13.06 10.58
C THR A 19 -14.80 12.11 10.22
N ALA A 20 -14.55 11.18 9.29
CA ALA A 20 -15.55 10.17 8.91
C ALA A 20 -15.91 9.23 10.07
N TYR A 21 -14.92 8.87 10.89
CA TYR A 21 -15.14 8.04 12.08
C TYR A 21 -16.00 8.77 13.13
N GLN A 22 -15.64 10.02 13.45
CA GLN A 22 -16.34 10.86 14.42
C GLN A 22 -17.79 11.13 13.98
N ALA A 23 -18.02 11.39 12.68
CA ALA A 23 -19.36 11.56 12.13
C ALA A 23 -20.24 10.30 12.30
N THR A 24 -19.63 9.11 12.27
CA THR A 24 -20.34 7.83 12.37
C THR A 24 -20.56 7.39 13.82
N HIS A 25 -19.58 7.61 14.70
CA HIS A 25 -19.56 7.05 16.06
C HIS A 25 -19.76 8.10 17.18
N GLY A 26 -19.73 9.39 16.85
CA GLY A 26 -19.88 10.50 17.80
C GLY A 26 -18.67 10.74 18.72
N ASN A 27 -17.59 9.97 18.57
CA ASN A 27 -16.37 10.08 19.38
C ASN A 27 -15.13 10.00 18.49
N ASP A 28 -14.00 10.49 18.98
CA ASP A 28 -12.69 10.39 18.31
C ASP A 28 -12.15 8.96 18.33
N ILE A 29 -11.28 8.64 17.36
CA ILE A 29 -10.56 7.36 17.35
C ILE A 29 -9.66 7.29 18.60
N PRO A 30 -9.68 6.18 19.37
CA PRO A 30 -8.79 6.02 20.51
C PRO A 30 -7.31 6.23 20.13
N GLY A 31 -6.54 6.78 21.06
CA GLY A 31 -5.09 6.92 20.87
C GLY A 31 -4.39 5.56 20.79
N VAL A 32 -3.31 5.47 20.00
CA VAL A 32 -2.45 4.28 19.93
C VAL A 32 -1.11 4.57 20.59
N PHE A 33 -0.63 3.63 21.40
CA PHE A 33 0.66 3.71 22.08
C PHE A 33 1.55 2.58 21.59
N VAL A 34 2.66 2.94 20.96
CA VAL A 34 3.70 2.00 20.55
C VAL A 34 4.87 2.18 21.51
N LYS A 35 5.00 1.24 22.44
CA LYS A 35 6.02 1.28 23.49
C LYS A 35 7.16 0.33 23.17
N GLY A 36 8.37 0.67 23.63
CA GLY A 36 9.52 -0.23 23.56
C GLY A 36 10.77 0.41 24.15
N VAL A 37 11.68 -0.46 24.61
CA VAL A 37 12.98 -0.05 25.18
C VAL A 37 13.94 0.47 24.10
N ASP A 38 13.71 0.10 22.85
CA ASP A 38 14.42 0.55 21.66
C ASP A 38 13.49 0.54 20.43
N PHE A 39 14.04 0.86 19.26
CA PHE A 39 13.26 0.88 18.03
C PHE A 39 12.80 -0.50 17.57
N GLU A 40 13.56 -1.58 17.83
CA GLU A 40 13.18 -2.93 17.42
C GLU A 40 11.99 -3.44 18.23
N ALA A 41 11.97 -3.15 19.53
CA ALA A 41 10.84 -3.40 20.41
C ALA A 41 9.61 -2.60 19.96
N GLN A 42 9.78 -1.34 19.56
CA GLN A 42 8.68 -0.54 19.02
C GLN A 42 8.16 -1.04 17.68
N VAL A 43 9.03 -1.51 16.77
CA VAL A 43 8.59 -2.16 15.52
C VAL A 43 7.80 -3.41 15.83
N SER A 44 8.28 -4.24 16.76
CA SER A 44 7.60 -5.47 17.17
C SER A 44 6.23 -5.17 17.78
N GLU A 45 6.11 -4.11 18.59
CA GLU A 45 4.83 -3.68 19.17
C GLU A 45 3.87 -3.14 18.11
N LEU A 46 4.36 -2.35 17.15
CA LEU A 46 3.57 -1.90 16.02
C LEU A 46 3.07 -3.07 15.16
N GLU A 47 3.91 -4.09 14.93
CA GLU A 47 3.50 -5.29 14.21
C GLU A 47 2.40 -6.06 14.95
N LYS A 48 2.47 -6.20 16.28
CA LYS A 48 1.36 -6.82 17.04
C LYS A 48 0.05 -6.06 16.88
N ILE A 49 0.11 -4.72 16.85
CA ILE A 49 -1.08 -3.89 16.58
C ILE A 49 -1.61 -4.17 15.17
N MET A 50 -0.73 -4.28 14.18
CA MET A 50 -1.10 -4.62 12.80
C MET A 50 -1.66 -6.05 12.67
N GLU A 51 -1.10 -7.01 13.39
CA GLU A 51 -1.59 -8.39 13.46
C GLU A 51 -2.98 -8.44 14.04
N LYS A 52 -3.23 -7.75 15.15
CA LYS A 52 -4.56 -7.65 15.76
C LYS A 52 -5.55 -6.98 14.80
N ALA A 53 -5.15 -5.89 14.15
CA ALA A 53 -5.98 -5.21 13.16
C ALA A 53 -6.31 -6.10 11.96
N LEU A 54 -5.36 -6.90 11.48
CA LEU A 54 -5.57 -7.86 10.39
C LEU A 54 -6.50 -8.99 10.82
N GLU A 55 -6.40 -9.46 12.06
CA GLU A 55 -7.30 -10.47 12.65
C GLU A 55 -8.74 -9.95 12.69
N ASP A 56 -8.93 -8.75 13.24
CA ASP A 56 -10.24 -8.13 13.48
C ASP A 56 -10.84 -7.50 12.22
N ASP A 57 -10.05 -7.35 11.15
CA ASP A 57 -10.37 -6.57 9.96
C ASP A 57 -10.72 -5.10 10.30
N ASP A 58 -10.02 -4.54 11.31
CA ASP A 58 -10.22 -3.19 11.81
C ASP A 58 -8.89 -2.46 11.98
N TRP A 59 -8.57 -1.60 11.01
CA TRP A 59 -7.34 -0.81 10.96
C TRP A 59 -7.49 0.59 11.56
N THR A 60 -8.65 0.90 12.17
CA THR A 60 -9.01 2.25 12.63
C THR A 60 -7.93 2.86 13.54
N LEU A 61 -7.34 2.08 14.45
CA LEU A 61 -6.34 2.56 15.42
C LEU A 61 -5.08 3.11 14.75
N LEU A 62 -4.67 2.56 13.60
CA LEU A 62 -3.48 3.05 12.89
C LEU A 62 -3.68 4.44 12.30
N PHE A 63 -4.92 4.87 12.12
CA PHE A 63 -5.29 6.20 11.66
C PHE A 63 -5.70 7.12 12.79
N SER A 64 -5.42 6.81 14.06
CA SER A 64 -5.66 7.75 15.15
C SER A 64 -4.87 9.05 14.95
N ASN A 65 -5.44 10.19 15.33
CA ASN A 65 -4.70 11.45 15.42
C ASN A 65 -3.75 11.48 16.63
N SER A 66 -3.99 10.63 17.63
CA SER A 66 -3.21 10.56 18.87
C SER A 66 -2.35 9.30 18.88
N ARG A 67 -1.24 9.33 18.14
CA ARG A 67 -0.29 8.21 18.07
C ARG A 67 1.00 8.55 18.78
N HIS A 68 1.33 7.74 19.77
CA HIS A 68 2.45 7.98 20.67
C HIS A 68 3.44 6.83 20.56
N PHE A 69 4.60 7.12 19.97
CA PHE A 69 5.75 6.22 19.96
C PHE A 69 6.65 6.62 21.12
N VAL A 70 6.75 5.75 22.12
CA VAL A 70 7.33 6.07 23.43
C VAL A 70 8.48 5.11 23.70
N LYS A 71 9.67 5.69 23.93
CA LYS A 71 10.79 4.93 24.47
C LYS A 71 10.60 4.75 25.96
N THR A 72 10.64 3.51 26.41
CA THR A 72 10.51 3.14 27.81
C THR A 72 11.86 2.73 28.37
N ASP A 73 12.03 2.87 29.68
CA ASP A 73 13.20 2.39 30.41
C ASP A 73 12.73 1.89 31.78
N ILE A 74 13.55 1.10 32.45
CA ILE A 74 13.27 0.57 33.77
C ILE A 74 14.05 1.41 34.78
N ASP A 75 13.36 2.05 35.71
CA ASP A 75 14.03 2.84 36.73
C ASP A 75 14.69 1.97 37.82
N ALA A 76 15.36 2.63 38.77
CA ALA A 76 16.01 1.95 39.88
C ALA A 76 15.05 1.17 40.80
N SER A 77 13.73 1.41 40.71
CA SER A 77 12.70 0.69 41.45
C SER A 77 12.12 -0.50 40.69
N GLY A 78 12.49 -0.67 39.41
CA GLY A 78 11.96 -1.71 38.54
C GLY A 78 10.71 -1.32 37.77
N GLU A 79 10.29 -0.05 37.83
CA GLU A 79 9.08 0.45 37.17
C GLU A 79 9.39 1.00 35.77
N GLU A 80 8.42 0.85 34.85
CA GLU A 80 8.55 1.35 33.48
C GLU A 80 8.35 2.88 33.44
N VAL A 81 9.42 3.61 33.13
CA VAL A 81 9.43 5.07 33.03
C VAL A 81 9.49 5.52 31.58
N TRP A 82 8.77 6.60 31.27
CA TRP A 82 8.73 7.19 29.94
C TRP A 82 9.93 8.11 29.75
N VAL A 83 10.79 7.80 28.79
CA VAL A 83 12.05 8.54 28.60
C VAL A 83 11.89 9.62 27.55
N THR A 84 11.42 9.25 26.35
CA THR A 84 11.29 10.19 25.23
C THR A 84 10.13 9.81 24.31
N SER A 85 9.48 10.82 23.74
CA SER A 85 8.50 10.68 22.65
C SER A 85 8.63 11.84 21.66
N GLY A 86 8.19 11.64 20.41
CA GLY A 86 8.14 12.70 19.41
C GLY A 86 7.90 12.16 17.99
N GLY A 87 7.51 13.03 17.06
CA GLY A 87 7.22 12.64 15.67
C GLY A 87 8.41 12.01 14.92
N GLY A 88 9.64 12.32 15.33
CA GLY A 88 10.84 11.67 14.81
C GLY A 88 10.91 10.17 15.12
N PHE A 89 10.42 9.74 16.29
CA PHE A 89 10.40 8.33 16.68
C PHE A 89 9.44 7.53 15.80
N GLU A 90 8.23 8.05 15.58
CA GLU A 90 7.26 7.42 14.68
C GLU A 90 7.89 7.18 13.29
N ARG A 91 8.53 8.21 12.73
CA ARG A 91 9.17 8.10 11.41
C ARG A 91 10.24 7.01 11.41
N SER A 92 11.11 6.96 12.42
CA SER A 92 12.16 5.94 12.52
C SER A 92 11.59 4.52 12.64
N VAL A 93 10.57 4.32 13.47
CA VAL A 93 9.91 3.01 13.63
C VAL A 93 9.25 2.56 12.33
N LEU A 94 8.54 3.46 11.64
CA LEU A 94 7.94 3.15 10.35
C LEU A 94 8.99 2.82 9.29
N LEU A 95 10.10 3.57 9.22
CA LEU A 95 11.19 3.27 8.29
C LEU A 95 11.81 1.89 8.56
N LEU A 96 12.00 1.51 9.82
CA LEU A 96 12.51 0.18 10.17
C LEU A 96 11.50 -0.93 9.86
N LEU A 97 10.20 -0.67 10.04
CA LEU A 97 9.14 -1.57 9.59
C LEU A 97 9.20 -1.76 8.07
N PHE A 98 9.31 -0.66 7.31
CA PHE A 98 9.42 -0.71 5.86
C PHE A 98 10.67 -1.48 5.42
N GLN A 99 11.82 -1.23 6.07
CA GLN A 99 13.05 -1.95 5.82
C GLN A 99 12.88 -3.46 6.05
N LYS A 100 12.23 -3.86 7.15
CA LYS A 100 11.94 -5.26 7.46
C LYS A 100 11.21 -5.94 6.30
N TYR A 101 10.18 -5.31 5.75
CA TYR A 101 9.36 -5.93 4.70
C TYR A 101 9.93 -5.75 3.27
N PHE A 102 10.52 -4.61 2.93
CA PHE A 102 11.02 -4.30 1.58
C PHE A 102 12.45 -4.75 1.31
N GLU A 103 13.23 -5.04 2.35
CA GLU A 103 14.59 -5.58 2.21
C GLU A 103 14.66 -7.02 2.69
N LYS A 104 14.30 -7.29 3.95
CA LYS A 104 14.57 -8.60 4.57
C LYS A 104 13.58 -9.69 4.15
N ARG A 105 12.30 -9.34 3.94
CA ARG A 105 11.23 -10.30 3.61
C ARG A 105 10.76 -10.26 2.16
N PHE A 106 11.30 -9.33 1.37
CA PHE A 106 10.73 -9.00 0.07
C PHE A 106 10.72 -10.19 -0.90
N GLU A 107 11.82 -10.95 -0.97
CA GLU A 107 11.96 -12.10 -1.86
C GLU A 107 11.08 -13.30 -1.46
N GLU A 108 10.64 -13.37 -0.20
CA GLU A 108 9.70 -14.40 0.26
C GLU A 108 8.26 -14.10 -0.20
N LEU A 109 7.95 -12.80 -0.30
CA LEU A 109 6.60 -12.27 -0.50
C LEU A 109 6.35 -11.83 -1.95
N CYS A 110 7.40 -11.55 -2.71
CA CYS A 110 7.33 -11.05 -4.07
C CYS A 110 8.11 -11.94 -5.05
N THR A 111 7.73 -11.91 -6.32
CA THR A 111 8.42 -12.58 -7.42
C THR A 111 8.79 -11.56 -8.49
N PRO A 112 9.97 -11.69 -9.13
CA PRO A 112 10.34 -10.83 -10.25
C PRO A 112 9.31 -10.90 -11.38
N LEU A 113 9.17 -9.77 -12.09
CA LEU A 113 8.34 -9.56 -13.26
C LEU A 113 9.18 -8.87 -14.35
N ILE A 114 8.53 -8.23 -15.32
CA ILE A 114 9.18 -7.47 -16.39
C ILE A 114 9.92 -6.23 -15.83
N ASP A 115 10.98 -5.81 -16.51
CA ASP A 115 11.70 -4.55 -16.25
C ASP A 115 12.18 -4.37 -14.80
N CYS A 116 12.64 -5.46 -14.17
CA CYS A 116 13.16 -5.48 -12.80
C CYS A 116 12.14 -5.14 -11.70
N TYR A 117 10.85 -5.01 -12.04
CA TYR A 117 9.79 -4.89 -11.05
C TYR A 117 9.38 -6.23 -10.50
N TYR A 118 8.61 -6.19 -9.41
CA TYR A 118 8.11 -7.36 -8.72
C TYR A 118 6.60 -7.31 -8.58
N THR A 119 6.00 -8.49 -8.53
CA THR A 119 4.60 -8.70 -8.14
C THR A 119 4.52 -9.67 -6.96
N LEU A 120 3.33 -9.96 -6.45
CA LEU A 120 3.17 -10.84 -5.30
C LEU A 120 3.53 -12.29 -5.66
N SER A 121 4.30 -12.93 -4.79
CA SER A 121 4.71 -14.33 -4.93
C SER A 121 3.51 -15.24 -4.69
N THR A 122 2.92 -15.73 -5.77
CA THR A 122 1.77 -16.64 -5.74
C THR A 122 2.12 -18.06 -6.19
N VAL A 123 1.25 -19.02 -5.84
CA VAL A 123 1.30 -20.37 -6.39
C VAL A 123 0.21 -20.50 -7.45
N PRO A 124 0.40 -21.25 -8.54
CA PRO A 124 -0.68 -21.48 -9.48
C PRO A 124 -1.87 -22.15 -8.78
N MET A 125 -3.09 -21.69 -9.05
CA MET A 125 -4.32 -22.30 -8.49
C MET A 125 -4.49 -23.77 -8.91
N SER A 126 -3.88 -24.15 -10.04
CA SER A 126 -3.84 -25.53 -10.54
C SER A 126 -2.80 -26.41 -9.84
N SER A 127 -1.97 -25.85 -8.95
CA SER A 127 -0.97 -26.62 -8.22
C SER A 127 -1.61 -27.42 -7.08
N THR A 128 -1.06 -28.59 -6.78
CA THR A 128 -1.44 -29.39 -5.61
C THR A 128 -0.81 -28.86 -4.31
N THR A 129 -0.06 -27.77 -4.40
CA THR A 129 0.66 -27.19 -3.26
C THR A 129 -0.37 -26.55 -2.32
N PRO A 130 -0.41 -26.96 -1.04
CA PRO A 130 -1.34 -26.35 -0.09
C PRO A 130 -1.00 -24.86 0.10
N ILE A 131 -2.04 -24.06 0.28
CA ILE A 131 -1.91 -22.63 0.58
C ILE A 131 -1.36 -22.51 2.01
N SER A 132 -0.21 -21.85 2.15
CA SER A 132 0.41 -21.60 3.44
C SER A 132 -0.31 -20.47 4.17
N GLU A 133 -0.92 -20.82 5.31
CA GLU A 133 -1.58 -19.84 6.17
C GLU A 133 -0.62 -18.77 6.69
N THR A 134 0.61 -19.15 7.02
CA THR A 134 1.66 -18.21 7.43
C THR A 134 1.97 -17.22 6.31
N LYS A 135 2.17 -17.69 5.07
CA LYS A 135 2.44 -16.80 3.93
C LYS A 135 1.24 -15.90 3.63
N ARG A 136 0.01 -16.43 3.75
CA ARG A 136 -1.23 -15.66 3.59
C ARG A 136 -1.28 -14.52 4.61
N TRP A 137 -0.99 -14.83 5.88
CA TRP A 137 -0.93 -13.85 6.95
C TRP A 137 0.14 -12.77 6.70
N ASP A 138 1.34 -13.21 6.35
CA ASP A 138 2.47 -12.33 6.06
C ASP A 138 2.19 -11.39 4.88
N LEU A 139 1.49 -11.85 3.85
CA LEU A 139 1.06 -11.01 2.74
C LEU A 139 0.01 -9.99 3.16
N GLY A 140 -0.85 -10.30 4.13
CA GLY A 140 -1.76 -9.33 4.74
C GLY A 140 -1.01 -8.22 5.46
N LEU A 141 -0.03 -8.58 6.31
CA LEU A 141 0.84 -7.59 6.96
C LEU A 141 1.64 -6.79 5.94
N PHE A 142 2.15 -7.44 4.89
CA PHE A 142 2.88 -6.78 3.82
C PHE A 142 2.02 -5.76 3.08
N GLY A 143 0.78 -6.11 2.74
CA GLY A 143 -0.18 -5.18 2.13
C GLY A 143 -0.42 -3.96 3.01
N ALA A 144 -0.62 -4.17 4.32
CA ALA A 144 -0.76 -3.07 5.27
C ALA A 144 0.51 -2.21 5.37
N THR A 145 1.70 -2.82 5.38
CA THR A 145 2.98 -2.09 5.37
C THR A 145 3.15 -1.25 4.11
N VAL A 146 2.80 -1.78 2.94
CA VAL A 146 2.78 -1.03 1.68
C VAL A 146 1.83 0.16 1.79
N ALA A 147 0.60 -0.05 2.25
CA ALA A 147 -0.38 1.00 2.41
C ALA A 147 0.08 2.11 3.37
N LEU A 148 0.66 1.73 4.52
CA LEU A 148 1.25 2.66 5.47
C LEU A 148 2.42 3.45 4.87
N ALA A 149 3.27 2.80 4.07
CA ALA A 149 4.34 3.48 3.34
C ALA A 149 3.77 4.58 2.43
N LEU A 150 2.76 4.26 1.61
CA LEU A 150 2.10 5.24 0.73
C LEU A 150 1.51 6.43 1.50
N VAL A 151 0.82 6.17 2.63
CA VAL A 151 0.25 7.21 3.50
C VAL A 151 1.33 8.13 4.07
N ASN A 152 2.50 7.57 4.40
CA ASN A 152 3.63 8.32 4.95
C ASN A 152 4.56 8.91 3.88
N GLY A 153 4.24 8.76 2.58
CA GLY A 153 5.02 9.32 1.48
C GLY A 153 6.15 8.41 0.96
N TYR A 154 6.32 7.21 1.52
CA TYR A 154 7.34 6.27 1.09
C TYR A 154 6.84 5.37 -0.06
N LEU A 155 7.60 5.32 -1.16
CA LEU A 155 7.30 4.49 -2.33
C LEU A 155 8.01 3.13 -2.20
N PRO A 156 7.31 1.98 -2.30
CA PRO A 156 7.96 0.68 -2.42
C PRO A 156 8.52 0.49 -3.84
N GLU A 157 9.71 1.02 -4.10
CA GLU A 157 10.32 1.17 -5.45
C GLU A 157 10.38 -0.12 -6.28
N LYS A 158 10.56 -1.28 -5.62
CA LYS A 158 10.65 -2.58 -6.32
C LYS A 158 9.30 -3.12 -6.78
N LEU A 159 8.19 -2.69 -6.18
CA LEU A 159 6.86 -3.16 -6.59
C LEU A 159 6.47 -2.52 -7.92
N ASN A 160 5.78 -3.29 -8.76
CA ASN A 160 5.28 -2.77 -10.02
C ASN A 160 4.36 -1.55 -9.77
N PRO A 161 4.66 -0.37 -10.31
CA PRO A 161 3.85 0.82 -10.09
C PRO A 161 2.41 0.68 -10.59
N LEU A 162 2.17 -0.03 -11.69
CA LEU A 162 0.81 -0.31 -12.19
C LEU A 162 0.02 -1.21 -11.23
N LEU A 163 0.70 -2.08 -10.47
CA LEU A 163 0.06 -2.90 -9.44
C LEU A 163 -0.45 -2.03 -8.29
N LEU A 164 0.33 -1.02 -7.88
CA LEU A 164 -0.10 -0.07 -6.84
C LEU A 164 -1.28 0.78 -7.31
N VAL A 165 -1.25 1.26 -8.57
CA VAL A 165 -2.37 2.00 -9.18
C VAL A 165 -3.64 1.15 -9.16
N TYR A 166 -3.50 -0.11 -9.56
CA TYR A 166 -4.59 -1.06 -9.61
C TYR A 166 -5.22 -1.28 -8.23
N PHE A 167 -4.41 -1.49 -7.19
CA PHE A 167 -4.91 -1.66 -5.83
C PHE A 167 -5.52 -0.39 -5.23
N LEU A 168 -4.94 0.79 -5.49
CA LEU A 168 -5.51 2.08 -5.09
C LEU A 168 -6.85 2.39 -5.78
N SER A 169 -7.06 1.80 -6.95
CA SER A 169 -8.30 1.94 -7.73
C SER A 169 -9.27 0.79 -7.46
N ASP A 170 -9.18 0.19 -6.28
CA ASP A 170 -10.04 -0.92 -5.85
C ASP A 170 -10.08 -2.09 -6.84
N CYS A 171 -8.94 -2.38 -7.47
CA CYS A 171 -8.77 -3.45 -8.44
C CYS A 171 -9.60 -3.28 -9.73
N GLN A 172 -9.90 -2.04 -10.12
CA GLN A 172 -10.55 -1.72 -11.39
C GLN A 172 -9.51 -1.52 -12.50
N PHE A 173 -9.52 -2.36 -13.54
CA PHE A 173 -8.55 -2.25 -14.64
C PHE A 173 -8.74 -0.98 -15.47
N GLU A 174 -9.93 -0.38 -15.43
CA GLU A 174 -10.27 0.86 -16.10
C GLU A 174 -9.38 2.04 -15.67
N CYS A 175 -8.76 1.97 -14.49
CA CYS A 175 -7.81 2.99 -14.04
C CYS A 175 -6.48 2.95 -14.81
N LEU A 176 -6.13 1.80 -15.40
CA LEU A 176 -4.89 1.58 -16.13
C LEU A 176 -5.06 2.00 -17.60
N ASN A 177 -5.34 3.28 -17.80
CA ASN A 177 -5.48 3.80 -19.16
C ASN A 177 -4.15 3.73 -19.93
N ARG A 178 -4.27 3.82 -21.25
CA ARG A 178 -3.15 3.73 -22.18
C ARG A 178 -2.01 4.67 -21.84
N THR A 179 -2.29 5.92 -21.46
CA THR A 179 -1.25 6.91 -21.15
C THR A 179 -0.42 6.45 -19.95
N ALA A 180 -1.08 6.00 -18.87
CA ALA A 180 -0.39 5.48 -17.69
C ALA A 180 0.50 4.27 -18.02
N VAL A 181 0.00 3.33 -18.83
CA VAL A 181 0.76 2.14 -19.24
C VAL A 181 1.92 2.52 -20.16
N MET A 182 1.72 3.40 -21.13
CA MET A 182 2.78 3.83 -22.06
C MET A 182 3.90 4.60 -21.37
N ASP A 183 3.56 5.41 -20.36
CA ASP A 183 4.55 6.24 -19.66
C ASP A 183 5.41 5.41 -18.69
N LEU A 184 4.86 4.34 -18.12
CA LEU A 184 5.57 3.45 -17.20
C LEU A 184 6.21 2.24 -17.89
N PHE A 185 5.55 1.69 -18.90
CA PHE A 185 5.91 0.46 -19.62
C PHE A 185 5.62 0.61 -21.13
N PRO A 186 6.43 1.40 -21.86
CA PRO A 186 6.18 1.72 -23.27
C PRO A 186 6.13 0.48 -24.17
N GLU A 187 6.96 -0.53 -23.89
CA GLU A 187 6.97 -1.78 -24.65
C GLU A 187 5.66 -2.57 -24.48
N LEU A 188 5.14 -2.65 -23.25
CA LEU A 188 3.85 -3.27 -22.95
C LEU A 188 2.71 -2.54 -23.65
N GLY A 189 2.69 -1.21 -23.57
CA GLY A 189 1.67 -0.40 -24.24
C GLY A 189 1.71 -0.55 -25.77
N ASN A 190 2.89 -0.62 -26.37
CA ASN A 190 3.08 -0.91 -27.80
C ASN A 190 2.61 -2.34 -28.16
N ALA A 191 2.91 -3.33 -27.32
CA ALA A 191 2.46 -4.72 -27.53
C ALA A 191 0.93 -4.84 -27.50
N ILE A 192 0.28 -4.15 -26.56
CA ILE A 192 -1.18 -4.07 -26.48
C ILE A 192 -1.75 -3.45 -27.76
N GLN A 193 -1.14 -2.38 -28.27
CA GLN A 193 -1.59 -1.69 -29.49
C GLN A 193 -1.42 -2.54 -30.76
N THR A 194 -0.28 -3.23 -30.90
CA THR A 194 0.07 -4.04 -32.08
C THR A 194 -0.72 -5.34 -32.18
N SER A 195 -1.38 -5.77 -31.10
CA SER A 195 -2.31 -6.91 -31.11
C SER A 195 -3.59 -6.71 -31.98
N THR A 196 -3.67 -5.57 -32.68
CA THR A 196 -4.64 -5.26 -33.76
C THR A 196 -4.30 -5.95 -35.09
N LEU A 197 -3.19 -6.66 -35.19
CA LEU A 197 -2.81 -7.41 -36.39
C LEU A 197 -3.71 -8.64 -36.59
N THR A 198 -4.70 -8.47 -37.48
CA THR A 198 -5.64 -9.44 -38.12
C THR A 198 -6.98 -9.73 -37.43
N ASN A 199 -8.08 -9.60 -38.19
CA ASN A 199 -9.46 -10.10 -37.98
C ASN A 199 -9.96 -10.30 -36.52
N ARG A 200 -9.85 -9.27 -35.66
CA ARG A 200 -10.40 -9.30 -34.30
C ARG A 200 -11.52 -8.26 -34.16
N THR A 201 -12.57 -8.61 -33.42
CA THR A 201 -13.55 -7.61 -32.98
C THR A 201 -12.96 -6.74 -31.86
N LYS A 202 -13.57 -5.59 -31.59
CA LYS A 202 -13.15 -4.69 -30.51
C LYS A 202 -13.17 -5.40 -29.15
N GLU A 203 -14.16 -6.25 -28.92
CA GLU A 203 -14.36 -7.02 -27.69
C GLU A 203 -13.21 -8.02 -27.49
N MET A 204 -12.83 -8.74 -28.56
CA MET A 204 -11.72 -9.68 -28.51
C MET A 204 -10.39 -8.95 -28.26
N HIS A 205 -10.17 -7.80 -28.88
CA HIS A 205 -8.99 -6.99 -28.62
C HIS A 205 -8.93 -6.51 -27.16
N ASN A 206 -10.03 -5.98 -26.62
CA ASN A 206 -10.11 -5.54 -25.23
C ASN A 206 -9.85 -6.70 -24.25
N SER A 207 -10.40 -7.88 -24.53
CA SER A 207 -10.18 -9.07 -23.69
C SER A 207 -8.71 -9.50 -23.69
N ILE A 208 -8.03 -9.46 -24.83
CA ILE A 208 -6.60 -9.80 -24.94
C ILE A 208 -5.76 -8.73 -24.25
N ALA A 209 -6.05 -7.45 -24.48
CA ALA A 209 -5.36 -6.34 -23.82
C ALA A 209 -5.47 -6.44 -22.29
N HIS A 210 -6.67 -6.73 -21.78
CA HIS A 210 -6.91 -6.96 -20.36
C HIS A 210 -6.11 -8.14 -19.83
N HIS A 211 -6.07 -9.26 -20.55
CA HIS A 211 -5.28 -10.42 -20.15
C HIS A 211 -3.77 -10.15 -20.16
N MET A 212 -3.27 -9.42 -21.16
CA MET A 212 -1.88 -9.00 -21.23
C MET A 212 -1.52 -8.07 -20.06
N LEU A 213 -2.36 -7.07 -19.77
CA LEU A 213 -2.17 -6.17 -18.64
C LEU A 213 -2.20 -6.92 -17.30
N HIS A 214 -3.19 -7.77 -17.10
CA HIS A 214 -3.28 -8.62 -15.91
C HIS A 214 -1.99 -9.41 -15.71
N ASN A 215 -1.54 -10.15 -16.74
CA ASN A 215 -0.32 -10.96 -16.62
C ASN A 215 0.95 -10.12 -16.43
N ALA A 216 1.01 -8.93 -17.02
CA ALA A 216 2.13 -8.03 -16.89
C ALA A 216 2.19 -7.28 -15.55
N ILE A 217 1.13 -7.32 -14.74
CA ILE A 217 1.02 -6.58 -13.47
C ILE A 217 0.92 -7.53 -12.28
N ILE A 218 -0.02 -8.48 -12.38
CA ILE A 218 -0.40 -9.43 -11.34
C ILE A 218 0.34 -10.76 -11.53
N GLY A 219 0.73 -11.07 -12.78
CA GLY A 219 1.26 -12.38 -13.14
C GLY A 219 0.14 -13.37 -13.51
N PRO A 220 0.43 -14.68 -13.55
CA PRO A 220 -0.50 -15.69 -14.04
C PRO A 220 -1.62 -16.05 -13.05
N ALA A 221 -1.52 -15.61 -11.79
CA ALA A 221 -2.50 -15.94 -10.77
C ALA A 221 -3.72 -15.02 -10.83
N GLU A 222 -4.90 -15.58 -10.63
CA GLU A 222 -6.15 -14.82 -10.59
C GLU A 222 -6.21 -13.88 -9.38
N ILE A 223 -6.94 -12.77 -9.52
CA ILE A 223 -7.15 -11.84 -8.40
C ILE A 223 -7.80 -12.49 -7.17
N ASN A 224 -8.65 -13.51 -7.38
CA ASN A 224 -9.31 -14.25 -6.31
C ASN A 224 -8.37 -15.23 -5.58
N HIS A 225 -7.09 -15.31 -5.99
CA HIS A 225 -6.11 -16.15 -5.33
C HIS A 225 -5.96 -15.72 -3.84
N PRO A 226 -5.98 -16.64 -2.87
CA PRO A 226 -6.01 -16.29 -1.44
C PRO A 226 -4.86 -15.40 -0.95
N TYR A 227 -3.66 -15.55 -1.51
CA TYR A 227 -2.53 -14.64 -1.26
C TYR A 227 -2.77 -13.20 -1.75
N PHE A 228 -3.37 -13.01 -2.92
CA PHE A 228 -3.76 -11.67 -3.41
C PHE A 228 -4.83 -11.07 -2.51
N GLN A 229 -5.85 -11.86 -2.16
CA GLN A 229 -6.93 -11.42 -1.27
C GLN A 229 -6.41 -11.02 0.11
N ALA A 230 -5.44 -11.76 0.67
CA ALA A 230 -4.82 -11.40 1.93
C ALA A 230 -4.04 -10.08 1.83
N PHE A 231 -3.23 -9.91 0.79
CA PHE A 231 -2.55 -8.64 0.54
C PHE A 231 -3.54 -7.48 0.39
N ILE A 232 -4.59 -7.64 -0.42
CA ILE A 232 -5.62 -6.61 -0.64
C ILE A 232 -6.32 -6.27 0.68
N LYS A 233 -6.61 -7.27 1.53
CA LYS A 233 -7.21 -7.07 2.86
C LYS A 233 -6.36 -6.12 3.70
N GLY A 234 -5.05 -6.37 3.79
CA GLY A 234 -4.13 -5.48 4.50
C GLY A 234 -3.96 -4.12 3.83
N PHE A 235 -3.80 -4.10 2.50
CA PHE A 235 -3.57 -2.89 1.72
C PHE A 235 -4.74 -1.90 1.80
N ARG A 236 -5.99 -2.40 1.84
CA ARG A 236 -7.17 -1.55 1.96
C ARG A 236 -7.23 -0.81 3.29
N LEU A 237 -6.57 -1.30 4.34
CA LEU A 237 -6.61 -0.74 5.70
C LEU A 237 -8.05 -0.38 6.12
N SER A 238 -8.99 -1.31 5.96
CA SER A 238 -10.40 -1.10 6.24
C SER A 238 -10.63 -0.66 7.69
N CYS A 239 -11.29 0.47 7.88
CA CYS A 239 -11.69 0.98 9.19
C CYS A 239 -13.09 0.46 9.54
N LYS A 240 -13.45 0.55 10.83
CA LYS A 240 -14.74 0.07 11.37
C LYS A 240 -15.98 0.71 10.73
N ASN A 241 -15.86 1.90 10.16
CA ASN A 241 -16.91 2.59 9.40
C ASN A 241 -16.93 2.20 7.91
N HIS A 242 -16.27 1.09 7.52
CA HIS A 242 -16.06 0.64 6.14
C HIS A 242 -15.25 1.58 5.26
N TYR A 243 -14.60 2.58 5.85
CA TYR A 243 -13.74 3.50 5.13
C TYR A 243 -12.40 2.82 4.83
N THR A 244 -11.92 2.92 3.59
CA THR A 244 -10.68 2.27 3.15
C THR A 244 -9.65 3.28 2.67
N LEU A 245 -8.37 2.91 2.63
CA LEU A 245 -7.31 3.74 2.07
C LEU A 245 -7.58 4.12 0.60
N PRO A 246 -8.01 3.20 -0.30
CA PRO A 246 -8.46 3.57 -1.63
C PRO A 246 -9.48 4.72 -1.63
N GLN A 247 -10.52 4.64 -0.80
CA GLN A 247 -11.53 5.71 -0.67
C GLN A 247 -10.91 7.01 -0.13
N ALA A 248 -10.03 6.92 0.87
CA ALA A 248 -9.30 8.07 1.41
C ALA A 248 -8.49 8.79 0.33
N SER A 249 -7.78 8.01 -0.50
CA SER A 249 -6.95 8.52 -1.58
C SER A 249 -7.78 9.28 -2.63
N LEU A 250 -8.99 8.82 -2.93
CA LEU A 250 -9.91 9.50 -3.84
C LEU A 250 -10.35 10.87 -3.31
N ILE A 251 -10.60 11.00 -2.00
CA ILE A 251 -10.97 12.29 -1.39
C ILE A 251 -9.82 13.30 -1.49
N VAL A 252 -8.58 12.85 -1.23
CA VAL A 252 -7.40 13.73 -1.30
C VAL A 252 -7.19 14.29 -2.71
N VAL A 253 -7.56 13.52 -3.73
CA VAL A 253 -7.37 13.87 -5.15
C VAL A 253 -8.59 14.64 -5.73
N GLY A 254 -9.76 14.52 -5.10
CA GLY A 254 -11.03 15.15 -5.48
C GLY A 254 -11.80 14.41 -6.59
N GLU A 255 -13.13 14.25 -6.42
CA GLU A 255 -14.03 13.52 -7.35
C GLU A 255 -14.04 14.08 -8.79
N HIS A 256 -13.96 15.40 -8.96
CA HIS A 256 -14.03 16.04 -10.29
C HIS A 256 -12.73 15.99 -11.08
N THR A 257 -11.65 15.56 -10.45
CA THR A 257 -10.35 15.38 -11.09
C THR A 257 -10.17 13.96 -11.64
N LEU A 258 -11.10 13.03 -11.39
CA LEU A 258 -10.88 11.62 -11.73
C LEU A 258 -10.89 11.29 -13.23
N ASN A 259 -11.70 11.97 -14.05
CA ASN A 259 -11.75 11.69 -15.49
C ASN A 259 -10.53 12.22 -16.28
N TYR A 260 -9.69 13.07 -15.69
CA TYR A 260 -8.48 13.60 -16.33
C TYR A 260 -7.20 13.53 -15.47
N ARG A 261 -7.29 13.10 -14.20
CA ARG A 261 -6.18 13.10 -13.22
C ARG A 261 -6.14 11.92 -12.24
N VAL A 262 -6.91 10.83 -12.46
CA VAL A 262 -6.50 9.49 -11.93
C VAL A 262 -5.10 9.11 -12.45
N ILE A 263 -4.70 9.73 -13.56
CA ILE A 263 -3.35 9.68 -14.13
C ILE A 263 -2.35 10.42 -13.23
N ASP A 264 -2.70 11.57 -12.66
CA ASP A 264 -1.80 12.44 -11.91
C ASP A 264 -1.55 11.93 -10.48
N PHE A 265 -2.40 11.11 -9.84
CA PHE A 265 -2.04 10.60 -8.50
C PHE A 265 -0.94 9.55 -8.60
N PRO A 266 -1.07 8.42 -9.33
CA PRO A 266 0.03 7.50 -9.49
C PRO A 266 1.14 8.05 -10.37
N GLN A 267 0.88 8.80 -11.45
CA GLN A 267 1.99 9.39 -12.22
C GLN A 267 2.64 10.58 -11.54
N ARG A 268 1.98 11.44 -10.75
CA ARG A 268 2.72 12.43 -9.93
C ARG A 268 3.27 11.82 -8.67
N PHE A 269 2.63 10.82 -8.08
CA PHE A 269 3.22 10.04 -7.00
C PHE A 269 4.52 9.42 -7.49
N LEU A 270 4.50 8.79 -8.67
CA LEU A 270 5.69 8.24 -9.31
C LEU A 270 6.61 9.34 -9.85
N GLN A 271 6.16 10.42 -10.48
CA GLN A 271 7.02 11.51 -10.99
C GLN A 271 7.65 12.34 -9.87
N ILE A 272 6.96 12.57 -8.75
CA ILE A 272 7.53 13.20 -7.55
C ILE A 272 8.59 12.27 -6.96
N CYS A 273 8.29 10.97 -6.83
CA CYS A 273 9.29 9.99 -6.37
C CYS A 273 10.46 9.81 -7.35
N TYR A 274 10.22 9.80 -8.68
CA TYR A 274 11.26 9.68 -9.72
C TYR A 274 12.08 10.96 -9.90
N ALA A 275 11.51 12.14 -9.66
CA ALA A 275 12.26 13.39 -9.66
C ALA A 275 13.28 13.42 -8.50
N SER A 276 12.91 12.92 -7.32
CA SER A 276 13.82 12.80 -6.17
C SER A 276 14.95 11.80 -6.38
N ILE A 277 14.79 10.80 -7.25
CA ILE A 277 15.84 9.80 -7.56
C ILE A 277 16.83 10.33 -8.61
N LYS A 278 16.44 11.30 -9.44
CA LYS A 278 17.30 11.87 -10.50
C LYS A 278 18.21 13.01 -10.04
N ASP A 279 18.00 13.54 -8.83
CA ASP A 279 18.80 14.64 -8.28
C ASP A 279 20.00 14.16 -7.44
N ASP A 280 20.22 12.85 -7.32
CA ASP A 280 21.32 12.22 -6.55
C ASP A 280 22.46 11.64 -7.44
N ASP A 281 22.47 11.91 -8.75
CA ASP A 281 23.56 11.66 -9.71
C ASP A 281 24.18 12.99 -10.23
#